data_AF-A0A2N1J8E6-F1
#
_entry.id   AF-A0A2N1J8E6-F1
#
_cell.length_a   1.000
_cell.length_b   1.000
_cell.length_c   1.000
_cell.angle_alpha   90.00
_cell.angle_beta   90.00
_cell.angle_gamma   90.00
#
_symmetry.space_group_name_H-M   'P 1'
#
loop_
_entity.id
_entity.type
_entity.pdbx_description
1 polymer ?
#
loop_
_entity_poly.entity_id
_entity_poly.type
_entity_poly.pdbx_seq_one_letter_code
_entity_poly.pdbx_strand_id
1 'polypeptide(L)'
;MRINTPGIQGILGGQAGANIGRLPNGRDEGVEVDWGMYNHCLHVSTKSESLVCSDRKFGQRFNPADGLKLVAGITSVPASDLVDKVPIINQWDKLSKGGMYCLFLGTIFTGLAFLIACFFARPFTIIAAVLTFLGFALLLSGASIWTFMIRKLIKDEMPPFEYKYGNSLWFMWASVFCTLVALPAYISASVASRRKYEEEY
;
A
#
# COMPACT_ATOMS: atom_id res chain seq x y z
N MET A 1 15.29 20.13 19.54
CA MET A 1 14.31 19.82 18.48
C MET A 1 14.75 18.51 17.83
N ARG A 2 14.32 17.36 18.36
CA ARG A 2 14.62 16.06 17.73
C ARG A 2 13.63 15.88 16.59
N ILE A 3 14.15 15.81 15.38
CA ILE A 3 13.39 15.38 14.21
C ILE A 3 13.10 13.90 14.47
N ASN A 4 11.86 13.61 14.85
CA ASN A 4 11.35 12.25 14.93
C ASN A 4 11.27 11.77 13.48
N THR A 5 12.30 11.06 13.02
CA THR A 5 12.33 10.47 11.67
C THR A 5 11.64 9.11 11.74
N PRO A 6 10.41 8.94 11.21
CA PRO A 6 9.82 7.61 10.92
C PRO A 6 10.55 6.94 9.74
N GLY A 7 11.88 6.88 9.81
CA GLY A 7 12.72 7.31 8.69
C GLY A 7 13.48 6.25 7.91
N ILE A 8 13.36 4.95 8.17
CA ILE A 8 14.10 3.96 7.37
C ILE A 8 13.20 2.87 6.77
N GLN A 9 12.12 2.46 7.44
CA GLN A 9 11.09 1.61 6.80
C GLN A 9 9.89 2.39 6.25
N GLY A 10 9.64 3.63 6.71
CA GLY A 10 8.73 4.56 6.05
C GLY A 10 9.16 4.91 4.61
N ILE A 11 10.46 4.80 4.30
CA ILE A 11 11.01 4.99 2.94
C ILE A 11 10.76 3.76 2.05
N LEU A 12 10.59 2.56 2.63
CA LEU A 12 10.37 1.31 1.89
C LEU A 12 8.88 0.90 1.79
N GLY A 13 7.95 1.74 2.25
CA GLY A 13 6.53 1.60 1.89
C GLY A 13 5.58 1.15 2.99
N GLY A 14 5.66 1.76 4.17
CA GLY A 14 4.58 1.68 5.17
C GLY A 14 3.28 2.32 4.64
N GLN A 15 2.18 1.58 4.67
CA GLN A 15 0.86 1.95 4.13
C GLN A 15 -0.04 2.62 5.17
N ALA A 16 0.04 2.16 6.41
CA ALA A 16 -0.58 2.80 7.56
C ALA A 16 0.34 2.64 8.75
N GLY A 17 0.41 3.66 9.60
CA GLY A 17 1.03 3.58 10.92
C GLY A 17 -0.03 3.74 11.99
N ALA A 18 0.09 3.04 13.11
CA ALA A 18 -0.67 3.34 14.32
C ALA A 18 0.25 3.57 15.50
N ASN A 19 -0.07 4.57 16.29
CA ASN A 19 0.62 4.84 17.55
C ASN A 19 -0.27 4.43 18.72
N ILE A 20 0.27 3.64 19.64
CA ILE A 20 -0.31 3.43 20.97
C ILE A 20 0.30 4.48 21.88
N GLY A 21 -0.46 5.55 22.17
CA GLY A 21 -0.01 6.60 23.08
C GLY A 21 0.03 6.19 24.55
N ARG A 22 -0.68 5.12 24.93
CA ARG A 22 -0.72 4.62 26.32
C ARG A 22 -0.97 3.11 26.36
N LEU A 23 0.01 2.35 26.83
CA LEU A 23 -0.19 0.93 27.11
C LEU A 23 -1.13 0.76 28.33
N PRO A 24 -1.92 -0.33 28.40
CA PRO A 24 -2.79 -0.63 29.57
C PRO A 24 -2.04 -0.70 30.90
N ASN A 25 -0.71 -0.89 30.85
CA ASN A 25 0.18 -0.98 32.01
C ASN A 25 0.61 0.40 32.57
N GLY A 26 0.02 1.51 32.08
CA GLY A 26 0.28 2.86 32.60
C GLY A 26 1.69 3.42 32.31
N ARG A 27 2.49 2.74 31.48
CA ARG A 27 3.81 3.19 31.03
C ARG A 27 3.70 4.04 29.77
N ASP A 28 4.38 5.18 29.74
CA ASP A 28 4.51 6.10 28.60
C ASP A 28 5.54 5.59 27.57
N GLU A 29 5.49 4.30 27.24
CA GLU A 29 6.28 3.73 26.15
C GLU A 29 5.48 3.92 24.87
N GLY A 30 5.95 4.83 24.01
CA GLY A 30 5.39 5.01 22.67
C GLY A 30 5.67 3.77 21.82
N VAL A 31 4.61 3.02 21.50
CA VAL A 31 4.68 1.86 20.61
C VAL A 31 4.04 2.25 19.29
N GLU A 32 4.83 2.24 18.22
CA GLU A 32 4.36 2.51 16.86
C GLU A 32 4.30 1.19 16.08
N VAL A 33 3.21 0.96 15.38
CA VAL A 33 2.98 -0.22 14.54
C VAL A 33 2.85 0.24 13.11
N ASP A 34 3.82 -0.12 12.29
CA ASP A 34 3.79 0.15 10.85
C ASP A 34 3.29 -1.09 10.10
N TRP A 35 2.24 -0.91 9.31
CA TRP A 35 1.75 -1.93 8.39
C TRP A 35 2.24 -1.65 6.98
N GLY A 36 3.07 -2.55 6.47
CA GLY A 36 3.46 -2.62 5.07
C GLY A 36 2.56 -3.58 4.29
N MET A 37 2.78 -3.62 2.97
CA MET A 37 2.04 -4.52 2.07
C MET A 37 2.45 -6.00 2.24
N TYR A 38 3.62 -6.27 2.81
CA TYR A 38 4.20 -7.62 2.89
C TYR A 38 4.62 -8.03 4.29
N ASN A 39 4.68 -7.07 5.22
CA ASN A 39 5.02 -7.29 6.61
C ASN A 39 4.31 -6.25 7.47
N HIS A 40 4.32 -6.48 8.77
CA HIS A 40 4.05 -5.45 9.76
C HIS A 40 5.20 -5.44 10.75
N CYS A 41 5.55 -4.25 11.22
CA CYS A 41 6.68 -4.04 12.11
C CYS A 41 6.25 -3.22 13.32
N LEU A 42 6.83 -3.58 14.46
CA LEU A 42 6.67 -2.90 15.73
C LEU A 42 7.93 -2.09 16.01
N HIS A 43 7.75 -0.79 16.22
CA HIS A 43 8.75 0.11 16.76
C HIS A 43 8.43 0.37 18.24
N VAL A 44 9.31 -0.11 19.13
CA VAL A 44 9.21 0.17 20.56
C VAL A 44 10.23 1.24 20.92
N SER A 45 9.75 2.42 21.33
CA SER A 45 10.60 3.49 21.87
C SER A 45 11.04 3.16 23.31
N THR A 46 11.91 2.16 23.47
CA THR A 46 12.63 1.91 24.74
C THR A 46 14.09 2.36 24.61
N LYS A 47 14.84 2.41 25.72
CA LYS A 47 16.27 2.82 25.76
C LYS A 47 17.16 2.09 24.75
N SER A 48 16.75 0.91 24.30
CA SER A 48 17.28 0.21 23.13
C SER A 48 16.18 0.17 22.08
N GLU A 49 16.33 0.95 21.02
CA GLU A 49 15.40 0.94 19.89
C GLU A 49 15.38 -0.47 19.28
N SER A 50 14.27 -1.19 19.46
CA SER A 50 14.09 -2.54 18.92
C SER A 50 12.99 -2.53 17.87
N LEU A 51 13.37 -2.97 16.66
CA LEU A 51 12.46 -3.18 15.55
C LEU A 51 12.14 -4.67 15.47
N VAL A 52 10.88 -5.04 15.71
CA VAL A 52 10.44 -6.43 15.57
C VAL A 52 9.44 -6.50 14.42
N CYS A 53 9.76 -7.30 13.40
CA CYS A 53 8.92 -7.47 12.22
C CYS A 53 8.38 -8.89 12.14
N SER A 54 7.14 -9.02 11.65
CA SER A 54 6.59 -10.30 11.22
C SER A 54 7.30 -10.81 9.97
N ASP A 55 7.27 -12.14 9.78
CA ASP A 55 7.69 -12.80 8.55
C ASP A 55 7.06 -12.16 7.31
N ARG A 56 7.85 -12.00 6.26
CA ARG A 56 7.39 -11.48 4.97
C ARG A 56 6.54 -12.54 4.26
N LYS A 57 5.26 -12.27 4.05
CA LYS A 57 4.38 -13.13 3.24
C LYS A 57 3.66 -12.35 2.15
N PHE A 58 3.65 -12.91 0.94
CA PHE A 58 2.91 -12.33 -0.17
C PHE A 58 1.40 -12.48 0.06
N GLY A 59 0.65 -11.38 -0.07
CA GLY A 59 -0.79 -11.37 0.20
C GLY A 59 -1.12 -11.47 1.69
N GLN A 60 -0.26 -10.93 2.55
CA GLN A 60 -0.54 -10.83 3.98
C GLN A 60 -1.80 -10.01 4.20
N ARG A 61 -2.69 -10.55 5.02
CA ARG A 61 -3.98 -9.93 5.28
C ARG A 61 -3.77 -8.74 6.19
N PHE A 62 -4.43 -7.63 5.89
CA PHE A 62 -4.43 -6.49 6.79
C PHE A 62 -5.35 -6.82 7.96
N ASN A 63 -4.76 -7.30 9.05
CA ASN A 63 -5.47 -7.62 10.28
C ASN A 63 -4.86 -6.85 11.45
N PRO A 64 -5.57 -5.86 12.01
CA PRO A 64 -5.07 -5.08 13.14
C PRO A 64 -4.84 -5.94 14.40
N ALA A 65 -5.57 -7.07 14.54
CA ALA A 65 -5.39 -7.98 15.66
C ALA A 65 -4.02 -8.69 15.67
N ASP A 66 -3.40 -8.89 14.50
CA ASP A 66 -2.09 -9.55 14.44
C ASP A 66 -0.95 -8.62 14.86
N GLY A 67 -1.05 -7.32 14.53
CA GLY A 67 -0.13 -6.31 15.07
C GLY A 67 -0.22 -6.22 16.60
N LEU A 68 -1.42 -6.43 17.15
CA LEU A 68 -1.68 -6.40 18.58
C LEU A 68 -1.11 -7.61 19.33
N LYS A 69 -1.14 -8.79 18.72
CA LYS A 69 -0.44 -9.97 19.23
C LYS A 69 1.06 -9.75 19.26
N LEU A 70 1.61 -9.04 18.27
CA LEU A 70 3.03 -8.68 18.25
C LEU A 70 3.37 -7.71 19.40
N VAL A 71 2.51 -6.71 19.66
CA VAL A 71 2.63 -5.82 20.84
C VAL A 71 2.59 -6.63 22.15
N ALA A 72 1.63 -7.54 22.30
CA ALA A 72 1.45 -8.35 23.51
C ALA A 72 2.55 -9.41 23.73
N GLY A 73 3.24 -9.82 22.66
CA GLY A 73 4.40 -10.71 22.77
C GLY A 73 5.65 -10.01 23.32
N ILE A 74 5.72 -8.67 23.19
CA ILE A 74 6.92 -7.87 23.52
C ILE A 74 6.68 -7.04 24.78
N THR A 75 5.52 -6.40 24.87
CA THR A 75 5.04 -5.76 26.09
C THR A 75 4.30 -6.84 26.87
N SER A 76 4.64 -7.09 28.13
CA SER A 76 4.06 -8.12 29.01
C SER A 76 2.56 -7.95 29.33
N VAL A 77 1.80 -7.32 28.43
CA VAL A 77 0.36 -7.10 28.49
C VAL A 77 -0.34 -8.30 27.85
N PRO A 78 -1.34 -8.90 28.52
CA PRO A 78 -2.06 -10.04 27.97
C PRO A 78 -2.79 -9.66 26.66
N ALA A 79 -2.58 -10.46 25.62
CA ALA A 79 -3.17 -10.24 24.29
C ALA A 79 -4.70 -10.16 24.31
N SER A 80 -5.36 -10.82 25.27
CA SER A 80 -6.82 -10.79 25.43
C SER A 80 -7.37 -9.38 25.70
N ASP A 81 -6.70 -8.60 26.55
CA ASP A 81 -7.15 -7.24 26.91
C ASP A 81 -7.08 -6.24 25.75
N LEU A 82 -6.18 -6.48 24.79
CA LEU A 82 -6.08 -5.65 23.60
C LEU A 82 -6.99 -6.17 22.47
N VAL A 83 -7.04 -7.49 22.25
CA VAL A 83 -7.75 -8.10 21.11
C VAL A 83 -9.27 -8.00 21.26
N ASP A 84 -9.81 -8.07 22.48
CA ASP A 84 -11.26 -7.97 22.72
C ASP A 84 -11.85 -6.59 22.37
N LYS A 85 -11.02 -5.55 22.23
CA LYS A 85 -11.44 -4.20 21.82
C LYS A 85 -11.47 -3.99 20.32
N VAL A 86 -10.93 -4.93 19.53
CA VAL A 86 -10.87 -4.81 18.07
C VAL A 86 -11.99 -5.65 17.46
N PRO A 87 -12.99 -5.05 16.78
CA PRO A 87 -13.99 -5.84 16.08
C PRO A 87 -13.29 -6.70 15.01
N ILE A 88 -13.53 -8.01 15.05
CA ILE A 88 -12.95 -8.96 14.08
C ILE A 88 -13.64 -8.73 12.74
N ILE A 89 -13.06 -7.88 11.90
CA ILE A 89 -13.63 -7.55 10.59
C ILE A 89 -13.11 -8.52 9.53
N ASN A 90 -13.58 -9.77 9.60
CA ASN A 90 -13.27 -10.85 8.65
C ASN A 90 -13.51 -10.47 7.16
N GLN A 91 -14.31 -9.43 6.91
CA GLN A 91 -14.55 -8.92 5.55
C GLN A 91 -13.35 -8.19 4.95
N TRP A 92 -12.46 -7.62 5.79
CA TRP A 92 -11.36 -6.78 5.34
C TRP A 92 -10.19 -7.63 4.85
N ASP A 93 -10.02 -8.81 5.42
CA ASP A 93 -9.07 -9.84 4.98
C ASP A 93 -9.17 -10.16 3.47
N LYS A 94 -10.40 -10.36 2.98
CA LYS A 94 -10.65 -10.68 1.57
C LYS A 94 -10.43 -9.46 0.69
N LEU A 95 -10.85 -8.29 1.18
CA LEU A 95 -10.78 -7.03 0.45
C LEU A 95 -9.33 -6.53 0.32
N SER A 96 -8.51 -6.63 1.38
CA SER A 96 -7.10 -6.24 1.38
C SER A 96 -6.31 -7.12 0.41
N LYS A 97 -6.57 -8.43 0.43
CA LYS A 97 -5.94 -9.38 -0.49
C LYS A 97 -6.32 -9.07 -1.94
N GLY A 98 -7.60 -8.82 -2.21
CA GLY A 98 -8.07 -8.39 -3.54
C GLY A 98 -7.39 -7.12 -4.03
N GLY A 99 -7.32 -6.09 -3.17
CA GLY A 99 -6.64 -4.83 -3.48
C GLY A 99 -5.16 -5.00 -3.84
N MET A 100 -4.43 -5.86 -3.10
CA MET A 100 -3.03 -6.16 -3.42
C MET A 100 -2.87 -6.83 -4.79
N TYR A 101 -3.74 -7.78 -5.15
CA TYR A 101 -3.68 -8.40 -6.48
C TYR A 101 -4.02 -7.41 -7.59
N CYS A 102 -5.00 -6.53 -7.39
CA CYS A 102 -5.31 -5.47 -8.35
C CYS A 102 -4.10 -4.55 -8.58
N LEU A 103 -3.43 -4.11 -7.51
CA LEU A 103 -2.22 -3.29 -7.62
C LEU A 103 -1.08 -4.02 -8.33
N PHE A 104 -0.83 -5.28 -7.96
CA PHE A 104 0.25 -6.07 -8.54
C PHE A 104 0.02 -6.39 -10.03
N LEU A 105 -1.20 -6.76 -10.41
CA LEU A 105 -1.55 -6.98 -11.82
C LEU A 105 -1.51 -5.66 -12.60
N GLY A 106 -1.98 -4.57 -12.01
CA GLY A 106 -1.96 -3.24 -12.63
C GLY A 106 -0.54 -2.76 -12.97
N THR A 107 0.42 -2.93 -12.05
CA THR A 107 1.82 -2.58 -12.32
C THR A 107 2.46 -3.48 -13.37
N ILE A 108 2.14 -4.78 -13.39
CA ILE A 108 2.61 -5.72 -14.43
C ILE A 108 2.11 -5.30 -15.81
N PHE A 109 0.82 -5.01 -15.96
CA PHE A 109 0.27 -4.58 -17.25
C PHE A 109 0.85 -3.24 -17.70
N THR A 110 1.04 -2.31 -16.79
CA THR A 110 1.66 -1.00 -17.09
C THR A 110 3.12 -1.17 -17.52
N GLY A 111 3.88 -2.04 -16.85
CA GLY A 111 5.26 -2.36 -17.20
C GLY A 111 5.37 -3.08 -18.55
N LEU A 112 4.48 -4.03 -18.83
CA LEU A 112 4.38 -4.69 -20.13
C LEU A 112 4.03 -3.70 -21.24
N ALA A 113 3.08 -2.79 -21.01
CA ALA A 113 2.73 -1.77 -21.97
C ALA A 113 3.93 -0.88 -22.31
N PHE A 114 4.71 -0.48 -21.31
CA PHE A 114 5.93 0.30 -21.51
C PHE A 114 6.97 -0.46 -22.34
N LEU A 115 7.23 -1.74 -22.03
CA LEU A 115 8.18 -2.56 -22.80
C LEU A 115 7.71 -2.78 -24.24
N ILE A 116 6.42 -3.05 -24.45
CA ILE A 116 5.85 -3.27 -25.78
C ILE A 116 5.89 -1.97 -26.60
N ALA A 117 5.60 -0.81 -25.99
CA ALA A 117 5.65 0.47 -26.67
C ALA A 117 7.05 0.86 -27.16
N CYS A 118 8.11 0.30 -26.56
CA CYS A 118 9.48 0.50 -27.01
C CYS A 118 9.73 -0.07 -28.43
N PHE A 119 8.97 -1.10 -28.83
CA PHE A 119 8.97 -1.62 -30.18
C PHE A 119 8.01 -0.77 -31.02
N PHE A 120 8.53 0.25 -31.72
CA PHE A 120 7.81 1.24 -32.55
C PHE A 120 7.02 0.67 -33.76
N ALA A 121 6.56 -0.58 -33.73
CA ALA A 121 5.71 -1.16 -34.77
C ALA A 121 4.22 -0.91 -34.48
N ARG A 122 3.44 -0.66 -35.54
CA ARG A 122 1.98 -0.41 -35.51
C ARG A 122 1.19 -1.29 -34.52
N PRO A 123 1.22 -2.64 -34.61
CA PRO A 123 0.39 -3.47 -33.75
C PRO A 123 0.76 -3.35 -32.26
N PHE A 124 2.04 -3.13 -31.95
CA PHE A 124 2.52 -3.05 -30.57
C PHE A 124 2.04 -1.77 -29.88
N THR A 125 1.97 -0.64 -30.58
CA THR A 125 1.49 0.62 -29.97
C THR A 125 0.02 0.56 -29.55
N ILE A 126 -0.84 -0.09 -30.34
CA ILE A 126 -2.27 -0.26 -30.03
C ILE A 126 -2.45 -1.20 -28.84
N ILE A 127 -1.72 -2.32 -28.84
CA ILE A 127 -1.72 -3.27 -27.72
C ILE A 127 -1.24 -2.57 -26.44
N ALA A 128 -0.18 -1.77 -26.51
CA ALA A 128 0.32 -1.00 -25.37
C ALA A 128 -0.73 -0.01 -24.82
N ALA A 129 -1.49 0.66 -25.69
CA ALA A 129 -2.56 1.56 -25.27
C ALA A 129 -3.68 0.82 -24.50
N VAL A 130 -4.11 -0.34 -25.00
CA VAL A 130 -5.13 -1.18 -24.33
C VAL A 130 -4.62 -1.72 -22.99
N LEU A 131 -3.38 -2.22 -22.94
CA LEU A 131 -2.77 -2.70 -21.69
C LEU A 131 -2.61 -1.58 -20.67
N THR A 132 -2.25 -0.36 -21.09
CA THR A 132 -2.14 0.80 -20.19
C THR A 132 -3.50 1.18 -19.62
N PHE A 133 -4.56 1.15 -20.44
CA PHE A 133 -5.91 1.43 -19.97
C PHE A 133 -6.38 0.40 -18.93
N LEU A 134 -6.12 -0.89 -19.18
CA LEU A 134 -6.43 -1.95 -18.24
C LEU A 134 -5.61 -1.82 -16.94
N GLY A 135 -4.32 -1.51 -17.07
CA GLY A 135 -3.43 -1.23 -15.95
C GLY A 135 -3.92 -0.05 -15.09
N PHE A 136 -4.35 1.04 -15.72
CA PHE A 136 -4.95 2.19 -15.05
C PHE A 136 -6.19 1.82 -14.23
N ALA A 137 -7.13 1.06 -14.79
CA ALA A 137 -8.34 0.64 -14.08
C ALA A 137 -8.01 -0.26 -12.86
N LEU A 138 -7.03 -1.15 -13.00
CA LEU A 138 -6.55 -2.03 -11.92
C LEU A 138 -5.84 -1.25 -10.80
N LEU A 139 -5.00 -0.27 -11.16
CA LEU A 139 -4.32 0.59 -10.19
C LEU A 139 -5.31 1.49 -9.44
N LEU A 140 -6.28 2.08 -10.16
CA LEU A 140 -7.30 2.94 -9.56
C LEU A 140 -8.19 2.17 -8.59
N SER A 141 -8.63 0.95 -8.94
CA SER A 141 -9.42 0.10 -8.05
C SER A 141 -8.63 -0.33 -6.83
N GLY A 142 -7.36 -0.74 -6.99
CA GLY A 142 -6.46 -1.08 -5.89
C GLY A 142 -6.23 0.09 -4.91
N ALA A 143 -5.89 1.27 -5.43
CA ALA A 143 -5.67 2.47 -4.62
C ALA A 143 -6.95 2.94 -3.90
N SER A 144 -8.11 2.80 -4.55
CA SER A 144 -9.41 3.16 -3.97
C SER A 144 -9.79 2.21 -2.81
N ILE A 145 -9.63 0.90 -3.00
CA ILE A 145 -9.87 -0.10 -1.96
C ILE A 145 -8.99 0.19 -0.74
N TRP A 146 -7.70 0.45 -0.98
CA TRP A 146 -6.75 0.70 0.10
C TRP A 146 -7.08 1.99 0.88
N THR A 147 -7.41 3.07 0.16
CA THR A 147 -7.82 4.34 0.76
C THR A 147 -9.10 4.19 1.56
N PHE A 148 -10.06 3.40 1.07
CA PHE A 148 -11.32 3.12 1.78
C PHE A 148 -11.07 2.40 3.11
N MET A 149 -10.21 1.37 3.13
CA MET A 149 -9.88 0.66 4.36
C MET A 149 -9.28 1.62 5.40
N ILE A 150 -8.25 2.41 5.04
CA ILE A 150 -7.60 3.32 5.97
C ILE A 150 -8.57 4.38 6.50
N ARG A 151 -9.41 4.97 5.63
CA ARG A 151 -10.44 5.92 6.06
C ARG A 151 -11.40 5.32 7.07
N LYS A 152 -11.75 4.04 6.90
CA LYS A 152 -12.64 3.35 7.81
C LYS A 152 -11.97 3.04 9.15
N LEU A 153 -10.68 2.65 9.15
CA LEU A 153 -9.87 2.50 10.38
C LEU A 153 -9.78 3.81 11.18
N ILE A 154 -9.56 4.94 10.51
CA ILE A 154 -9.48 6.24 11.15
C ILE A 154 -10.84 6.67 11.71
N LYS A 155 -11.92 6.47 10.94
CA LYS A 155 -13.26 6.90 11.33
C LYS A 155 -13.84 6.07 12.48
N ASP A 156 -13.57 4.77 12.50
CA ASP A 156 -14.08 3.88 13.55
C ASP A 156 -13.24 3.96 14.85
N GLU A 157 -12.28 4.90 14.93
CA GLU A 157 -11.44 5.24 16.10
C GLU A 157 -11.12 4.02 16.97
N MET A 158 -10.57 2.95 16.37
CA MET A 158 -10.38 1.69 17.10
C MET A 158 -9.38 1.90 18.24
N PRO A 159 -9.83 1.95 19.51
CA PRO A 159 -8.92 2.12 20.64
C PRO A 159 -8.09 0.84 20.78
N PRO A 160 -6.78 0.90 21.11
CA PRO A 160 -6.03 2.04 21.65
C PRO A 160 -5.13 2.78 20.63
N PHE A 161 -5.41 2.67 19.33
CA PHE A 161 -4.51 3.15 18.29
C PHE A 161 -4.92 4.51 17.70
N GLU A 162 -3.96 5.42 17.57
CA GLU A 162 -4.09 6.60 16.70
C GLU A 162 -3.53 6.25 15.31
N TYR A 163 -4.41 6.10 14.32
CA TYR A 163 -4.04 5.74 12.95
C TYR A 163 -3.61 6.96 12.13
N LYS A 164 -2.48 6.85 11.42
CA LYS A 164 -1.95 7.87 10.52
C LYS A 164 -1.73 7.32 9.12
N TYR A 165 -1.91 8.17 8.11
CA TYR A 165 -1.64 7.84 6.72
C TYR A 165 -0.13 7.67 6.51
N GLY A 166 0.27 6.55 5.89
CA GLY A 166 1.65 6.34 5.47
C GLY A 166 1.97 7.02 4.13
N ASN A 167 3.25 7.36 3.91
CA ASN A 167 3.71 7.99 2.67
C ASN A 167 3.47 7.13 1.42
N SER A 168 3.38 5.80 1.56
CA SER A 168 3.14 4.93 0.40
C SER A 168 1.76 5.09 -0.22
N LEU A 169 0.76 5.59 0.51
CA LEU A 169 -0.53 5.95 -0.06
C LEU A 169 -0.37 7.01 -1.15
N TRP A 170 0.48 8.01 -0.91
CA TRP A 170 0.78 9.06 -1.88
C TRP A 170 1.48 8.52 -3.12
N PHE A 171 2.39 7.56 -2.96
CA PHE A 171 3.05 6.90 -4.09
C PHE A 171 2.07 6.05 -4.93
N MET A 172 1.06 5.43 -4.33
CA MET A 172 0.02 4.72 -5.08
C MET A 172 -0.80 5.68 -5.95
N TRP A 173 -1.26 6.79 -5.39
CA TRP A 173 -1.98 7.81 -6.16
C TRP A 173 -1.11 8.46 -7.22
N ALA A 174 0.17 8.74 -6.92
CA ALA A 174 1.12 9.24 -7.91
C ALA A 174 1.27 8.29 -9.11
N SER A 175 1.33 6.97 -8.87
CA SER A 175 1.35 5.96 -9.94
C SER A 175 0.08 6.01 -10.83
N VAL A 176 -1.09 6.18 -10.21
CA VAL A 176 -2.36 6.37 -10.94
C VAL A 176 -2.32 7.63 -11.81
N PHE A 177 -1.79 8.74 -11.30
CA PHE A 177 -1.63 9.96 -12.08
C PHE A 177 -0.61 9.79 -13.22
N CYS A 178 0.53 9.16 -12.97
CA CYS A 178 1.52 8.90 -14.01
C CYS A 178 0.94 8.04 -15.14
N THR A 179 0.16 7.00 -14.81
CA THR A 179 -0.50 6.16 -15.82
C THR A 179 -1.59 6.90 -16.58
N LEU A 180 -2.35 7.78 -15.91
CA LEU A 180 -3.33 8.66 -16.55
C LEU A 180 -2.66 9.60 -17.57
N VAL A 181 -1.51 10.18 -17.22
CA VAL A 181 -0.74 11.07 -18.10
C VAL A 181 -0.06 10.28 -19.23
N ALA A 182 0.30 9.02 -19.02
CA ALA A 182 0.88 8.17 -20.06
C ALA A 182 -0.13 7.74 -21.14
N LEU A 183 -1.43 7.65 -20.83
CA LEU A 183 -2.47 7.29 -21.79
C LEU A 183 -2.48 8.16 -23.06
N PRO A 184 -2.57 9.50 -22.99
CA PRO A 184 -2.55 10.35 -24.18
C PRO A 184 -1.22 10.22 -24.96
N ALA A 185 -0.10 9.98 -24.27
CA ALA A 185 1.18 9.75 -24.93
C ALA A 185 1.12 8.50 -25.82
N TYR A 186 0.61 7.38 -25.32
CA TYR A 186 0.46 6.16 -26.12
C TYR A 186 -0.54 6.33 -27.27
N ILE A 187 -1.66 7.01 -27.05
CA ILE A 187 -2.64 7.29 -28.12
C ILE A 187 -1.99 8.12 -29.24
N SER A 188 -1.24 9.17 -28.86
CA SER A 188 -0.55 10.03 -29.83
C SER A 188 0.51 9.26 -30.63
N ALA A 189 1.23 8.35 -29.99
CA ALA A 189 2.20 7.47 -30.62
C ALA A 189 1.55 6.51 -31.62
N SER A 190 0.37 5.97 -31.31
CA SER A 190 -0.40 5.13 -32.24
C SER A 190 -0.85 5.91 -33.47
N VAL A 191 -1.29 7.17 -33.31
CA VAL A 191 -1.67 8.04 -34.44
C VAL A 191 -0.45 8.39 -35.30
N ALA A 192 0.69 8.72 -34.68
CA ALA A 192 1.93 9.00 -35.41
C ALA A 192 2.45 7.76 -36.17
N SER A 193 2.40 6.59 -35.55
CA SER A 193 2.74 5.31 -36.19
C SER A 193 1.80 4.99 -37.35
N ARG A 194 0.53 5.39 -37.28
CA ARG A 194 -0.38 5.28 -38.42
C ARG A 194 0.06 6.16 -39.59
N ARG A 195 0.33 7.44 -39.37
CA ARG A 195 0.74 8.38 -40.44
C ARG A 195 2.00 7.93 -41.18
N LYS A 196 3.00 7.43 -40.45
CA LYS A 196 4.30 7.07 -41.04
C LYS A 196 4.21 6.03 -42.17
N TYR A 197 3.37 4.99 -42.04
CA TYR A 197 3.22 4.04 -43.16
C TYR A 197 2.08 4.38 -44.12
N GLU A 198 1.35 5.48 -43.93
CA GLU A 198 0.57 6.06 -45.02
C GLU A 198 1.47 6.86 -45.98
N GLU A 199 2.68 7.27 -45.54
CA GLU A 199 3.67 7.95 -46.37
C GLU A 199 4.61 6.98 -47.12
N GLU A 200 4.71 5.71 -46.67
CA GLU A 200 5.55 4.66 -47.30
C GLU A 200 4.82 3.87 -48.40
N TYR A 201 3.50 4.02 -48.55
CA TYR A 201 2.66 3.32 -49.54
C TYR A 201 1.83 4.31 -50.36
#